data_AF-A0AAD6YIQ8-F1
#
_entry.id   AF-A0AAD6YIQ8-F1
#
_cell.length_a   1.000
_cell.length_b   1.000
_cell.length_c   1.000
_cell.angle_alpha   90.00
_cell.angle_beta   90.00
_cell.angle_gamma   90.00
#
_symmetry.space_group_name_H-M   'P 1'
#
loop_
_entity.id
_entity.type
_entity.pdbx_description
1 polymer ?
#
loop_
_entity_poly.entity_id
_entity_poly.type
_entity_poly.pdbx_seq_one_letter_code
_entity_poly.pdbx_strand_id
1 'polypeptide(L)'
;MAGKRKLKRVPHALHSELSEYASLLRALRANDTLDVAKHITRAPPPPTKRHKPQPSSGDIVVPVPPATDVGEGSSTLVGTEPPKPKSTDPPKPKPTRDTWTRWPLLAADVHVPEWGLDDEIAALVRQCLQTTAADEDVDDAEPPSYLPHLTHSASAFLSSVLALLAHHTPARPQSMQNRLNPINWKTVLDVVASCGDVDAATIASVQARMEVIYGPYESPAMSRLKARAAAKSRTAAALQEADDALMMLVRPQGKTEPMEDEDGPDD
;
A
#
# COMPACT_ATOMS: atom_id res chain seq x y z
N MET A 1 19.47 -13.79 51.07
CA MET A 1 20.60 -13.49 50.16
C MET A 1 20.46 -14.36 48.91
N ALA A 2 19.79 -13.88 47.85
CA ALA A 2 19.60 -14.65 46.62
C ALA A 2 20.80 -14.43 45.68
N GLY A 3 21.60 -15.48 45.46
CA GLY A 3 22.76 -15.43 44.58
C GLY A 3 22.37 -15.28 43.11
N LYS A 4 22.85 -14.20 42.46
CA LYS A 4 22.66 -13.96 41.03
C LYS A 4 23.37 -15.05 40.22
N ARG A 5 22.61 -15.90 39.52
CA ARG A 5 23.16 -16.89 38.59
C ARG A 5 23.70 -16.15 37.37
N LYS A 6 25.01 -16.25 37.13
CA LYS A 6 25.64 -15.73 35.91
C LYS A 6 25.23 -16.65 34.75
N LEU A 7 24.45 -16.12 33.81
CA LEU A 7 24.09 -16.83 32.59
C LEU A 7 25.37 -17.13 31.79
N LYS A 8 25.52 -18.37 31.32
CA LYS A 8 26.64 -18.79 30.48
C LYS A 8 26.60 -17.94 29.20
N ARG A 9 27.64 -17.14 28.97
CA ARG A 9 27.80 -16.37 27.73
C ARG A 9 27.95 -17.35 26.57
N VAL A 10 27.09 -17.21 25.59
CA VAL A 10 27.16 -17.97 24.35
C VAL A 10 28.42 -17.52 23.59
N PRO A 11 29.21 -18.46 23.03
CA PRO A 11 30.40 -18.16 22.24
C PRO A 11 30.12 -17.17 21.10
N HIS A 12 31.07 -16.26 20.85
CA HIS A 12 30.90 -15.18 19.87
C HIS A 12 30.68 -15.70 18.43
N ALA A 13 31.34 -16.80 18.06
CA ALA A 13 31.18 -17.43 16.74
C ALA A 13 29.73 -17.89 16.48
N LEU A 14 29.05 -18.41 17.52
CA LEU A 14 27.63 -18.79 17.40
C LEU A 14 26.73 -17.56 17.24
N HIS A 15 27.10 -16.41 17.82
CA HIS A 15 26.35 -15.18 17.63
C HIS A 15 26.51 -14.61 16.21
N SER A 16 27.69 -14.68 15.60
CA SER A 16 27.88 -14.24 14.22
C SER A 16 27.12 -15.13 13.24
N GLU A 17 27.20 -16.46 13.41
CA GLU A 17 26.46 -17.41 12.57
C GLU A 17 24.94 -17.21 12.69
N LEU A 18 24.41 -17.13 13.92
CA LEU A 18 22.98 -16.88 14.12
C LEU A 18 22.52 -15.53 13.55
N SER A 19 23.39 -14.51 13.60
CA SER A 19 23.09 -13.20 13.01
C SER A 19 23.10 -13.25 11.48
N GLU A 20 24.02 -14.00 10.87
CA GLU A 20 24.07 -14.24 9.43
C GLU A 20 22.85 -15.05 8.95
N TYR A 21 22.48 -16.14 9.63
CA TYR A 21 21.28 -16.89 9.30
C TYR A 21 20.00 -16.07 9.48
N ALA A 22 19.93 -15.24 10.53
CA ALA A 22 18.80 -14.33 10.71
C ALA A 22 18.74 -13.27 9.60
N SER A 23 19.89 -12.76 9.15
CA SER A 23 19.98 -11.84 8.01
C SER A 23 19.57 -12.52 6.70
N LEU A 24 20.03 -13.75 6.46
CA LEU A 24 19.67 -14.54 5.29
C LEU A 24 18.18 -14.88 5.28
N LEU A 25 17.61 -15.31 6.41
CA LEU A 25 16.17 -15.55 6.53
C LEU A 25 15.35 -14.28 6.31
N ARG A 26 15.86 -13.12 6.75
CA ARG A 26 15.22 -11.83 6.49
C ARG A 26 15.31 -11.44 5.01
N ALA A 27 16.44 -11.70 4.36
CA ALA A 27 16.64 -11.46 2.92
C ALA A 27 15.78 -12.41 2.05
N LEU A 28 15.72 -13.70 2.39
CA LEU A 28 14.89 -14.68 1.69
C LEU A 28 13.40 -14.39 1.86
N ARG A 29 12.96 -14.04 3.07
CA ARG A 29 11.58 -13.59 3.29
C ARG A 29 11.28 -12.30 2.55
N ALA A 30 12.22 -11.36 2.49
CA ALA A 30 12.06 -10.14 1.71
C ALA A 30 11.92 -10.44 0.22
N ASN A 31 12.76 -11.32 -0.34
CA ASN A 31 12.66 -11.74 -1.75
C ASN A 31 11.32 -12.41 -2.08
N ASP A 32 10.83 -13.31 -1.22
CA ASP A 32 9.51 -13.94 -1.42
C ASP A 32 8.36 -12.94 -1.27
N THR A 33 8.50 -11.88 -0.46
CA THR A 33 7.51 -10.80 -0.38
C THR A 33 7.63 -9.77 -1.51
N LEU A 34 8.80 -9.63 -2.12
CA LEU A 34 9.08 -8.72 -3.24
C LEU A 34 8.75 -9.34 -4.59
N ASP A 35 8.52 -10.66 -4.66
CA ASP A 35 7.94 -11.31 -5.84
C ASP A 35 6.44 -11.01 -5.92
N VAL A 36 6.14 -9.74 -6.18
CA VAL A 36 4.78 -9.20 -6.32
C VAL A 36 4.06 -9.92 -7.46
N ALA A 37 4.76 -10.40 -8.50
CA ALA A 37 4.17 -11.15 -9.61
C ALA A 37 3.58 -12.50 -9.17
N LYS A 38 4.26 -13.27 -8.30
CA LYS A 38 3.70 -14.52 -7.75
C LYS A 38 2.43 -14.28 -6.92
N HIS A 39 2.42 -13.20 -6.14
CA HIS A 39 1.27 -12.80 -5.34
C HIS A 39 0.15 -12.16 -6.17
N ILE A 40 0.56 -11.51 -7.28
CA ILE A 40 -0.09 -10.96 -8.49
C ILE A 40 -1.06 -11.84 -9.24
N THR A 41 -0.66 -13.09 -9.37
CA THR A 41 -1.15 -13.90 -10.49
C THR A 41 -1.66 -15.25 -10.04
N ARG A 42 -1.40 -15.61 -8.77
CA ARG A 42 -2.06 -16.74 -8.15
C ARG A 42 -3.55 -16.45 -8.03
N ALA A 43 -4.34 -17.15 -8.85
CA ALA A 43 -5.78 -17.15 -8.72
C ALA A 43 -6.16 -17.50 -7.26
N PRO A 44 -7.10 -16.76 -6.64
CA PRO A 44 -7.54 -17.08 -5.29
C PRO A 44 -8.02 -18.54 -5.26
N PRO A 45 -7.57 -19.35 -4.30
CA PRO A 45 -8.02 -20.73 -4.21
C PRO A 45 -9.55 -20.75 -4.12
N PRO A 46 -10.22 -21.69 -4.80
CA PRO A 46 -11.67 -21.80 -4.75
C PRO A 46 -12.10 -21.91 -3.28
N PRO A 47 -13.23 -21.27 -2.90
CA PRO A 47 -13.64 -21.18 -1.50
C PRO A 47 -13.82 -22.59 -0.93
N THR A 48 -12.81 -23.07 -0.21
CA THR A 48 -12.91 -24.30 0.56
C THR A 48 -14.01 -24.09 1.58
N LYS A 49 -15.05 -24.93 1.48
CA LYS A 49 -16.26 -24.91 2.32
C LYS A 49 -15.88 -24.56 3.76
N ARG A 50 -16.32 -23.37 4.22
CA ARG A 50 -16.10 -22.85 5.56
C ARG A 50 -16.35 -23.95 6.59
N HIS A 51 -15.30 -24.38 7.26
CA HIS A 51 -15.41 -25.18 8.47
C HIS A 51 -16.13 -24.31 9.51
N LYS A 52 -17.30 -24.76 9.97
CA LYS A 52 -18.05 -24.09 11.06
C LYS A 52 -17.11 -23.97 12.27
N PRO A 53 -16.89 -22.76 12.81
CA PRO A 53 -16.09 -22.60 14.03
C PRO A 53 -16.82 -23.29 15.18
N GLN A 54 -16.12 -24.25 15.79
CA GLN A 54 -16.52 -24.92 17.01
C GLN A 54 -16.28 -23.94 18.18
N PRO A 55 -17.25 -23.72 19.09
CA PRO A 55 -17.05 -22.83 20.22
C PRO A 55 -16.13 -23.48 21.26
N SER A 56 -14.83 -23.16 21.23
CA SER A 56 -13.93 -23.46 22.35
C SER A 56 -14.00 -22.31 23.36
N SER A 57 -14.75 -22.56 24.42
CA SER A 57 -14.70 -21.79 25.67
C SER A 57 -13.30 -21.93 26.29
N GLY A 58 -12.69 -20.82 26.67
CA GLY A 58 -11.37 -20.81 27.30
C GLY A 58 -10.93 -19.42 27.69
N ASP A 59 -11.28 -19.01 28.91
CA ASP A 59 -10.78 -17.82 29.59
C ASP A 59 -9.24 -17.86 29.68
N ILE A 60 -8.57 -16.95 28.96
CA ILE A 60 -7.15 -16.67 29.13
C ILE A 60 -7.02 -15.32 29.82
N VAL A 61 -6.76 -15.37 31.13
CA VAL A 61 -6.39 -14.22 31.95
C VAL A 61 -4.97 -13.79 31.54
N VAL A 62 -4.87 -12.61 30.91
CA VAL A 62 -3.59 -11.99 30.56
C VAL A 62 -3.10 -11.14 31.75
N PRO A 63 -1.91 -11.37 32.31
CA PRO A 63 -1.36 -10.55 33.39
C PRO A 63 -0.87 -9.20 32.85
N VAL A 64 -1.33 -8.12 33.48
CA VAL A 64 -0.88 -6.73 33.27
C VAL A 64 0.51 -6.54 33.90
N PRO A 65 1.54 -6.09 33.15
CA PRO A 65 2.80 -5.68 33.75
C PRO A 65 2.71 -4.25 34.34
N PRO A 66 3.37 -3.98 35.48
CA PRO A 66 3.28 -2.69 36.17
C PRO A 66 4.10 -1.59 35.47
N ALA A 67 3.55 -0.38 35.55
CA ALA A 67 4.15 0.87 35.07
C ALA A 67 5.54 1.09 35.67
N THR A 68 6.51 1.35 34.79
CA THR A 68 7.85 1.82 35.18
C THR A 68 7.90 3.33 34.98
N ASP A 69 7.83 4.02 36.11
CA ASP A 69 8.17 5.42 36.31
C ASP A 69 9.69 5.60 36.14
N VAL A 70 10.10 6.53 35.26
CA VAL A 70 11.51 6.95 35.13
C VAL A 70 11.57 8.45 34.82
N GLY A 71 11.47 9.24 35.88
CA GLY A 71 12.55 10.10 36.36
C GLY A 71 13.12 11.17 35.42
N GLU A 72 12.67 12.41 35.64
CA GLU A 72 13.39 13.64 35.32
C GLU A 72 14.67 13.79 36.17
N GLY A 73 15.75 14.28 35.55
CA GLY A 73 16.96 14.78 36.20
C GLY A 73 17.83 15.43 35.12
N SER A 74 17.78 16.75 34.93
CA SER A 74 18.40 17.82 35.73
C SER A 74 19.93 17.69 35.86
N SER A 75 20.60 18.40 34.95
CA SER A 75 21.55 19.49 35.23
C SER A 75 22.90 19.23 35.95
N THR A 76 23.90 19.85 35.31
CA THR A 76 24.99 20.71 35.87
C THR A 76 26.38 20.18 36.28
N LEU A 77 27.37 20.94 35.78
CA LEU A 77 28.69 21.35 36.29
C LEU A 77 29.95 20.48 36.08
N VAL A 78 30.74 20.95 35.11
CA VAL A 78 32.14 21.43 35.23
C VAL A 78 32.85 21.11 36.56
N GLY A 79 33.91 20.31 36.47
CA GLY A 79 34.93 20.13 37.49
C GLY A 79 36.27 19.78 36.84
N THR A 80 37.25 20.66 36.99
CA THR A 80 38.61 20.59 36.47
C THR A 80 39.52 19.95 37.53
N GLU A 81 40.20 18.84 37.25
CA GLU A 81 41.30 18.31 38.09
C GLU A 81 42.15 17.22 37.36
N PRO A 82 43.33 16.79 37.87
CA PRO A 82 44.62 16.79 37.16
C PRO A 82 45.04 15.44 36.53
N PRO A 83 46.15 15.40 35.75
CA PRO A 83 46.48 14.25 34.90
C PRO A 83 47.09 13.08 35.70
N LYS A 84 46.48 11.89 35.54
CA LYS A 84 46.97 10.60 36.06
C LYS A 84 47.32 9.63 34.91
N PRO A 85 48.19 8.63 35.18
CA PRO A 85 49.08 8.04 34.20
C PRO A 85 48.41 7.08 33.21
N LYS A 86 49.03 7.02 32.01
CA LYS A 86 48.69 6.23 30.83
C LYS A 86 48.36 4.77 31.16
N SER A 87 47.07 4.44 31.27
CA SER A 87 46.59 3.08 31.06
C SER A 87 46.48 2.82 29.55
N THR A 88 47.15 1.78 29.09
CA THR A 88 46.91 1.15 27.79
C THR A 88 45.50 0.57 27.79
N ASP A 89 44.52 1.39 27.46
CA ASP A 89 43.15 0.97 27.28
C ASP A 89 43.06 0.03 26.06
N PRO A 90 42.32 -1.10 26.17
CA PRO A 90 42.09 -1.97 25.04
C PRO A 90 41.39 -1.19 23.91
N PRO A 91 41.71 -1.50 22.63
CA PRO A 91 41.19 -0.77 21.50
C PRO A 91 39.66 -0.75 21.56
N LYS A 92 39.10 0.46 21.74
CA LYS A 92 37.64 0.66 21.78
C LYS A 92 37.04 0.03 20.52
N PRO A 93 36.05 -0.86 20.64
CA PRO A 93 35.41 -1.46 19.48
C PRO A 93 34.91 -0.33 18.59
N LYS A 94 35.32 -0.35 17.31
CA LYS A 94 34.85 0.62 16.33
C LYS A 94 33.32 0.59 16.39
N PRO A 95 32.64 1.74 16.57
CA PRO A 95 31.19 1.76 16.59
C PRO A 95 30.71 1.08 15.31
N THR A 96 29.96 -0.02 15.47
CA THR A 96 29.31 -0.70 14.36
C THR A 96 28.55 0.37 13.62
N ARG A 97 29.04 0.70 12.41
CA ARG A 97 28.44 1.70 11.55
C ARG A 97 26.96 1.38 11.49
N ASP A 98 26.16 2.33 11.93
CA ASP A 98 24.73 2.25 11.95
C ASP A 98 24.28 1.71 10.58
N THR A 99 23.79 0.47 10.56
CA THR A 99 23.36 -0.25 9.34
C THR A 99 22.03 0.28 8.82
N TRP A 100 21.63 1.46 9.30
CA TRP A 100 20.48 2.18 8.83
C TRP A 100 20.79 2.70 7.43
N THR A 101 19.93 2.34 6.49
CA THR A 101 19.93 2.86 5.15
C THR A 101 19.92 4.38 5.22
N ARG A 102 20.99 5.00 4.73
CA ARG A 102 21.11 6.45 4.66
C ARG A 102 20.01 6.95 3.72
N TRP A 103 19.18 7.86 4.19
CA TRP A 103 18.20 8.56 3.37
C TRP A 103 18.71 9.98 3.07
N PRO A 104 18.62 10.46 1.81
CA PRO A 104 18.18 9.74 0.61
C PRO A 104 19.16 8.63 0.21
N LEU A 105 18.64 7.53 -0.34
CA LEU A 105 19.48 6.46 -0.89
C LEU A 105 20.35 7.04 -2.01
N LEU A 106 21.65 6.78 -1.96
CA LEU A 106 22.53 7.17 -3.05
C LEU A 106 22.19 6.31 -4.27
N ALA A 107 22.31 6.87 -5.48
CA ALA A 107 21.99 6.13 -6.71
C ALA A 107 22.77 4.81 -6.85
N ALA A 108 23.98 4.73 -6.25
CA ALA A 108 24.79 3.52 -6.21
C ALA A 108 24.27 2.44 -5.23
N ASP A 109 23.45 2.82 -4.25
CA ASP A 109 22.86 1.91 -3.24
C ASP A 109 21.50 1.37 -3.68
N VAL A 110 20.89 1.96 -4.73
CA VAL A 110 19.63 1.50 -5.30
C VAL A 110 19.93 0.39 -6.31
N HIS A 111 19.49 -0.82 -6.00
CA HIS A 111 19.56 -1.93 -6.94
C HIS A 111 18.78 -1.57 -8.21
N VAL A 112 19.46 -1.55 -9.35
CA VAL A 112 18.81 -1.43 -10.66
C VAL A 112 18.26 -2.81 -11.01
N PRO A 113 16.93 -2.96 -11.12
CA PRO A 113 16.35 -4.25 -11.45
C PRO A 113 16.80 -4.69 -12.85
N GLU A 114 17.01 -6.00 -13.01
CA GLU A 114 17.35 -6.58 -14.31
C GLU A 114 16.19 -6.48 -15.31
N TRP A 115 14.96 -6.33 -14.80
CA TRP A 115 13.73 -6.23 -15.59
C TRP A 115 13.16 -4.83 -15.51
N GLY A 116 12.88 -4.24 -16.67
CA GLY A 116 12.18 -2.96 -16.75
C GLY A 116 10.70 -3.11 -16.39
N LEU A 117 10.04 -1.96 -16.12
CA LEU A 117 8.59 -1.93 -15.95
C LEU A 117 7.86 -2.50 -17.18
N ASP A 118 8.39 -2.23 -18.37
CA ASP A 118 7.87 -2.70 -19.66
C ASP A 118 7.88 -4.24 -19.73
N ASP A 119 8.98 -4.88 -19.31
CA ASP A 119 9.13 -6.34 -19.29
C ASP A 119 8.16 -6.98 -18.29
N GLU A 120 8.02 -6.36 -17.12
CA GLU A 120 7.09 -6.82 -16.08
C GLU A 120 5.64 -6.74 -16.53
N ILE A 121 5.25 -5.63 -17.17
CA ILE A 121 3.90 -5.46 -17.72
C ILE A 121 3.65 -6.46 -18.85
N ALA A 122 4.63 -6.66 -19.74
CA ALA A 122 4.52 -7.66 -20.80
C ALA A 122 4.36 -9.09 -20.25
N ALA A 123 5.04 -9.43 -19.15
CA ALA A 123 4.87 -10.72 -18.48
C ALA A 123 3.49 -10.87 -17.83
N LEU A 124 3.01 -9.84 -17.14
CA LEU A 124 1.68 -9.83 -16.52
C LEU A 124 0.57 -9.97 -17.55
N VAL A 125 0.66 -9.24 -18.68
CA VAL A 125 -0.31 -9.34 -19.78
C VAL A 125 -0.34 -10.76 -20.33
N ARG A 126 0.82 -11.35 -20.63
CA ARG A 126 0.90 -12.74 -21.11
C ARG A 126 0.24 -13.71 -20.14
N GLN A 127 0.49 -13.54 -18.85
CA GLN A 127 -0.11 -14.39 -17.83
C GLN A 127 -1.62 -14.21 -17.68
N CYS A 128 -2.12 -12.97 -17.79
CA CYS A 128 -3.56 -12.71 -17.81
C CYS A 128 -4.21 -13.35 -19.04
N LEU A 129 -3.60 -13.22 -20.22
CA LEU A 129 -4.07 -13.83 -21.46
C LEU A 129 -4.10 -15.37 -21.36
N GLN A 130 -3.05 -15.99 -20.81
CA GLN A 130 -3.01 -17.44 -20.57
C GLN A 130 -4.11 -17.92 -19.62
N THR A 131 -4.45 -17.12 -18.60
CA THR A 131 -5.53 -17.45 -17.67
C THR A 131 -6.90 -17.37 -18.35
N THR A 132 -7.06 -16.50 -19.34
CA THR A 132 -8.32 -16.34 -20.09
C THR A 132 -8.44 -17.28 -21.28
N ALA A 133 -7.32 -17.65 -21.92
CA ALA A 133 -7.27 -18.38 -23.18
C ALA A 133 -6.88 -19.85 -22.99
N ALA A 134 -7.37 -20.48 -21.92
CA ALA A 134 -6.97 -21.82 -21.46
C ALA A 134 -7.16 -22.99 -22.46
N ASP A 135 -7.45 -22.73 -23.74
CA ASP A 135 -7.69 -23.74 -24.79
C ASP A 135 -6.99 -23.47 -26.14
N GLU A 136 -6.17 -22.42 -26.32
CA GLU A 136 -5.46 -22.18 -27.60
C GLU A 136 -3.94 -22.01 -27.43
N ASP A 137 -3.16 -22.88 -28.08
CA ASP A 137 -1.68 -22.88 -28.12
C ASP A 137 -1.15 -21.68 -28.92
N VAL A 138 -1.11 -20.50 -28.30
CA VAL A 138 -0.64 -19.23 -28.89
C VAL A 138 0.78 -18.91 -28.42
N ASP A 139 1.76 -19.74 -28.81
CA ASP A 139 3.17 -19.54 -28.41
C ASP A 139 3.95 -18.57 -29.33
N ASP A 140 3.39 -18.15 -30.48
CA ASP A 140 4.07 -17.31 -31.49
C ASP A 140 3.40 -15.96 -31.79
N ALA A 141 2.51 -15.47 -30.91
CA ALA A 141 1.90 -14.16 -31.11
C ALA A 141 2.91 -13.02 -30.85
N GLU A 142 3.16 -12.22 -31.89
CA GLU A 142 3.92 -10.97 -31.82
C GLU A 142 3.44 -10.10 -30.65
N PRO A 143 4.35 -9.42 -29.91
CA PRO A 143 3.97 -8.61 -28.76
C PRO A 143 2.88 -7.60 -29.16
N PRO A 144 1.76 -7.57 -28.40
CA PRO A 144 0.63 -6.78 -28.81
C PRO A 144 0.99 -5.30 -28.92
N SER A 145 0.54 -4.64 -29.99
CA SER A 145 0.76 -3.20 -30.24
C SER A 145 0.23 -2.28 -29.14
N TYR A 146 -0.63 -2.79 -28.24
CA TYR A 146 -1.12 -2.05 -27.08
C TYR A 146 -0.14 -2.03 -25.89
N LEU A 147 0.92 -2.85 -25.86
CA LEU A 147 1.85 -2.92 -24.72
C LEU A 147 2.50 -1.57 -24.36
N PRO A 148 2.98 -0.75 -25.30
CA PRO A 148 3.56 0.56 -24.96
C PRO A 148 2.54 1.49 -24.30
N HIS A 149 1.28 1.47 -24.77
CA HIS A 149 0.21 2.28 -24.23
C HIS A 149 -0.18 1.85 -22.81
N LEU A 150 -0.27 0.54 -22.59
CA LEU A 150 -0.53 -0.03 -21.27
C LEU A 150 0.60 0.32 -20.30
N THR A 151 1.84 0.23 -20.75
CA THR A 151 3.01 0.56 -19.96
C THR A 151 3.05 2.04 -19.58
N HIS A 152 2.79 2.92 -20.54
CA HIS A 152 2.68 4.34 -20.29
C HIS A 152 1.57 4.65 -19.28
N SER A 153 0.40 4.04 -19.44
CA SER A 153 -0.75 4.20 -18.53
C SER A 153 -0.42 3.71 -17.11
N ALA A 154 0.21 2.54 -16.98
CA ALA A 154 0.62 1.99 -15.69
C ALA A 154 1.68 2.85 -15.00
N SER A 155 2.66 3.34 -15.76
CA SER A 155 3.69 4.27 -15.26
C SER A 155 3.08 5.60 -14.76
N ALA A 156 2.15 6.18 -15.53
CA ALA A 156 1.42 7.38 -15.13
C ALA A 156 0.57 7.14 -13.88
N PHE A 157 -0.11 6.01 -13.80
CA PHE A 157 -0.90 5.61 -12.64
C PHE A 157 -0.02 5.45 -11.38
N LEU A 158 1.09 4.71 -11.47
CA LEU A 158 2.04 4.55 -10.37
C LEU A 158 2.62 5.89 -9.91
N SER A 159 2.95 6.77 -10.85
CA SER A 159 3.44 8.12 -10.55
C SER A 159 2.40 8.94 -9.78
N SER A 160 1.12 8.85 -10.17
CA SER A 160 0.01 9.47 -9.45
C SER A 160 -0.12 8.93 -8.01
N VAL A 161 -0.09 7.60 -7.84
CA VAL A 161 -0.15 6.97 -6.51
C VAL A 161 1.00 7.43 -5.62
N LEU A 162 2.23 7.46 -6.15
CA LEU A 162 3.41 7.92 -5.40
C LEU A 162 3.32 9.41 -5.05
N ALA A 163 2.82 10.25 -5.96
CA ALA A 163 2.58 11.67 -5.69
C ALA A 163 1.55 11.88 -4.58
N LEU A 164 0.47 11.09 -4.59
CA LEU A 164 -0.55 11.12 -3.53
C LEU A 164 0.04 10.67 -2.18
N LEU A 165 0.81 9.58 -2.16
CA LEU A 165 1.49 9.13 -0.94
C LEU A 165 2.46 10.19 -0.40
N ALA A 166 3.20 10.86 -1.28
CA ALA A 166 4.07 11.97 -0.90
C ALA A 166 3.26 13.14 -0.32
N HIS A 167 2.11 13.47 -0.92
CA HIS A 167 1.21 14.52 -0.42
C HIS A 167 0.62 14.18 0.96
N HIS A 168 0.30 12.91 1.21
CA HIS A 168 -0.17 12.43 2.51
C HIS A 168 0.94 12.28 3.55
N THR A 169 2.21 12.44 3.16
CA THR A 169 3.35 12.39 4.08
C THR A 169 3.65 13.82 4.58
N PRO A 170 3.34 14.16 5.84
CA PRO A 170 3.56 15.52 6.34
C PRO A 170 5.04 15.88 6.27
N ALA A 171 5.34 17.11 5.87
CA ALA A 171 6.70 17.64 5.86
C ALA A 171 7.29 17.59 7.28
N ARG A 172 8.49 17.02 7.44
CA ARG A 172 9.15 16.86 8.73
C ARG A 172 10.56 17.43 8.70
N PRO A 173 11.06 17.94 9.85
CA PRO A 173 12.46 18.28 10.00
C PRO A 173 13.34 17.08 9.66
N GLN A 174 14.53 17.34 9.08
CA GLN A 174 15.44 16.29 8.63
C GLN A 174 15.80 15.28 9.73
N SER A 175 15.88 15.72 10.99
CA SER A 175 16.12 14.87 12.16
C SER A 175 15.01 13.85 12.47
N MET A 176 13.79 14.05 11.92
CA MET A 176 12.63 13.18 12.12
C MET A 176 12.26 12.34 10.91
N GLN A 177 12.98 12.47 9.79
CA GLN A 177 12.70 11.69 8.57
C GLN A 177 12.85 10.17 8.82
N ASN A 178 13.78 9.78 9.70
CA ASN A 178 13.98 8.37 10.08
C ASN A 178 12.89 7.82 11.02
N ARG A 179 11.90 8.63 11.40
CA ARG A 179 10.78 8.24 12.27
C ARG A 179 9.46 8.10 11.50
N LEU A 180 9.54 7.95 10.19
CA LEU A 180 8.35 7.62 9.41
C LEU A 180 7.94 6.19 9.73
N ASN A 181 6.67 6.03 10.10
CA ASN A 181 6.10 4.69 10.17
C ASN A 181 6.20 4.09 8.76
N PRO A 182 6.60 2.81 8.64
CA PRO A 182 6.66 2.16 7.34
C PRO A 182 5.27 2.26 6.68
N ILE A 183 5.26 2.73 5.44
CA ILE A 183 4.05 2.77 4.63
C ILE A 183 3.61 1.33 4.45
N ASN A 184 2.45 1.00 5.02
CA ASN A 184 1.86 -0.32 4.86
C ASN A 184 0.92 -0.32 3.65
N TRP A 185 0.61 -1.51 3.13
CA TRP A 185 -0.30 -1.65 1.99
C TRP A 185 -1.69 -1.07 2.25
N LYS A 186 -2.10 -1.01 3.53
CA LYS A 186 -3.38 -0.47 3.96
C LYS A 186 -3.45 1.04 3.71
N THR A 187 -2.38 1.77 4.03
CA THR A 187 -2.23 3.18 3.75
C THR A 187 -2.29 3.45 2.24
N VAL A 188 -1.64 2.60 1.43
CA VAL A 188 -1.69 2.72 -0.03
C VAL A 188 -3.12 2.59 -0.55
N LEU A 189 -3.85 1.54 -0.15
CA LEU A 189 -5.25 1.37 -0.56
C LEU A 189 -6.15 2.49 -0.07
N ASP A 190 -5.96 2.95 1.18
CA ASP A 190 -6.74 4.04 1.75
C ASP A 190 -6.56 5.35 0.97
N VAL A 191 -5.32 5.65 0.55
CA VAL A 191 -4.98 6.83 -0.26
C VAL A 191 -5.55 6.69 -1.67
N VAL A 192 -5.35 5.55 -2.34
CA VAL A 192 -5.86 5.30 -3.70
C VAL A 192 -7.39 5.36 -3.74
N ALA A 193 -8.07 4.76 -2.76
CA ALA A 193 -9.52 4.82 -2.62
C ALA A 193 -10.03 6.26 -2.41
N SER A 194 -9.24 7.13 -1.79
CA SER A 194 -9.61 8.53 -1.57
C SER A 194 -9.53 9.37 -2.85
N CYS A 195 -8.64 9.03 -3.78
CA CYS A 195 -8.51 9.75 -5.06
C CYS A 195 -9.68 9.45 -6.01
N GLY A 196 -10.13 8.19 -6.04
CA GLY A 196 -11.32 7.76 -6.79
C GLY A 196 -11.09 7.51 -8.27
N ASP A 197 -9.83 7.38 -8.68
CA ASP A 197 -9.44 7.01 -10.05
C ASP A 197 -9.54 5.50 -10.29
N VAL A 198 -9.70 4.71 -9.23
CA VAL A 198 -9.74 3.26 -9.27
C VAL A 198 -11.13 2.76 -8.89
N ASP A 199 -11.61 1.76 -9.63
CA ASP A 199 -12.90 1.14 -9.36
C ASP A 199 -12.94 0.40 -8.02
N ALA A 200 -14.13 0.37 -7.42
CA ALA A 200 -14.37 -0.30 -6.14
C ALA A 200 -14.15 -1.81 -6.20
N ALA A 201 -14.43 -2.45 -7.34
CA ALA A 201 -14.17 -3.87 -7.52
C ALA A 201 -12.67 -4.17 -7.52
N THR A 202 -11.87 -3.32 -8.18
CA THR A 202 -10.40 -3.44 -8.20
C THR A 202 -9.83 -3.29 -6.80
N ILE A 203 -10.24 -2.28 -6.04
CA ILE A 203 -9.77 -2.07 -4.67
C ILE A 203 -10.16 -3.25 -3.77
N ALA A 204 -11.39 -3.75 -3.88
CA ALA A 204 -11.84 -4.94 -3.13
C ALA A 204 -11.02 -6.19 -3.46
N SER A 205 -10.70 -6.40 -4.74
CA SER A 205 -9.87 -7.52 -5.20
C SER A 205 -8.45 -7.42 -4.64
N VAL A 206 -7.82 -6.25 -4.72
CA VAL A 206 -6.48 -6.04 -4.15
C VAL A 206 -6.50 -6.23 -2.64
N GLN A 207 -7.50 -5.68 -1.93
CA GLN A 207 -7.65 -5.89 -0.50
C GLN A 207 -7.74 -7.38 -0.14
N ALA A 208 -8.64 -8.13 -0.80
CA ALA A 208 -8.82 -9.55 -0.52
C ALA A 208 -7.52 -10.34 -0.68
N ARG A 209 -6.72 -10.01 -1.70
CA ARG A 209 -5.43 -10.64 -1.94
C ARG A 209 -4.38 -10.27 -0.89
N MET A 210 -4.31 -8.99 -0.52
CA MET A 210 -3.39 -8.54 0.51
C MET A 210 -3.75 -9.12 1.88
N GLU A 211 -5.04 -9.34 2.17
CA GLU A 211 -5.48 -10.01 3.40
C GLU A 211 -5.09 -11.48 3.47
N VAL A 212 -4.99 -12.18 2.34
CA VAL A 212 -4.48 -13.56 2.30
C VAL A 212 -3.01 -13.61 2.74
N ILE A 213 -2.22 -12.61 2.36
CA ILE A 213 -0.77 -12.57 2.62
C ILE A 213 -0.47 -12.01 4.00
N TYR A 214 -1.13 -10.91 4.37
CA TYR A 214 -0.80 -10.10 5.55
C TYR A 214 -1.82 -10.21 6.69
N GLY A 215 -2.91 -10.96 6.50
CA GLY A 215 -4.00 -11.10 7.45
C GLY A 215 -5.14 -10.09 7.26
N PRO A 216 -6.29 -10.32 7.91
CA PRO A 216 -7.52 -9.54 7.70
C PRO A 216 -7.34 -8.06 8.07
N TYR A 217 -8.03 -7.18 7.34
CA TYR A 217 -8.00 -5.75 7.59
C TYR A 217 -9.35 -5.08 7.37
N GLU A 218 -9.90 -4.49 8.42
CA GLU A 218 -11.07 -3.63 8.29
C GLU A 218 -10.62 -2.23 7.83
N SER A 219 -10.65 -2.01 6.52
CA SER A 219 -10.40 -0.68 5.95
C SER A 219 -11.66 0.21 6.03
N PRO A 220 -11.58 1.40 6.64
CA PRO A 220 -12.64 2.40 6.50
C PRO A 220 -12.72 2.97 5.07
N ALA A 221 -11.71 2.76 4.22
CA ALA A 221 -11.68 3.27 2.85
C ALA A 221 -12.78 2.69 1.98
N MET A 222 -13.13 1.41 2.16
CA MET A 222 -14.23 0.79 1.40
C MET A 222 -15.57 1.45 1.69
N SER A 223 -15.81 1.80 2.96
CA SER A 223 -17.02 2.55 3.35
C SER A 223 -17.04 3.94 2.70
N ARG A 224 -15.90 4.65 2.69
CA ARG A 224 -15.77 5.96 2.03
C ARG A 224 -15.99 5.87 0.53
N LEU A 225 -15.42 4.85 -0.12
CA LEU A 225 -15.52 4.65 -1.56
C LEU A 225 -16.96 4.35 -1.98
N LYS A 226 -17.67 3.48 -1.24
CA LYS A 226 -19.10 3.21 -1.46
C LYS A 226 -19.95 4.47 -1.28
N ALA A 227 -19.69 5.23 -0.21
CA ALA A 227 -20.39 6.49 0.04
C ALA A 227 -20.16 7.50 -1.09
N ARG A 228 -18.93 7.60 -1.61
CA ARG A 228 -18.57 8.46 -2.75
C ARG A 228 -19.22 7.98 -4.04
N ALA A 229 -19.20 6.68 -4.34
CA ALA A 229 -19.86 6.12 -5.52
C ALA A 229 -21.36 6.42 -5.51
N ALA A 230 -22.01 6.25 -4.36
CA ALA A 230 -23.42 6.61 -4.16
C ALA A 230 -23.65 8.13 -4.29
N ALA A 231 -22.74 8.97 -3.81
CA ALA A 231 -22.82 10.43 -4.01
C ALA A 231 -22.68 10.81 -5.49
N LYS A 232 -21.70 10.23 -6.21
CA LYS A 232 -21.45 10.47 -7.64
C LYS A 232 -22.64 10.07 -8.51
N SER A 233 -23.27 8.93 -8.22
CA SER A 233 -24.48 8.50 -8.91
C SER A 233 -25.65 9.46 -8.68
N ARG A 234 -25.83 9.95 -7.44
CA ARG A 234 -26.86 10.95 -7.13
C ARG A 234 -26.64 12.27 -7.85
N THR A 235 -25.39 12.77 -7.89
CA THR A 235 -25.07 14.01 -8.60
C THR A 235 -25.21 13.86 -10.11
N ALA A 236 -24.86 12.69 -10.66
CA ALA A 236 -25.04 12.41 -12.08
C ALA A 236 -26.53 12.36 -12.46
N ALA A 237 -27.36 11.69 -11.65
CA ALA A 237 -28.80 11.65 -11.86
C ALA A 237 -29.43 13.06 -11.78
N ALA A 238 -29.02 13.88 -10.80
CA ALA A 238 -29.51 15.25 -10.66
C ALA A 238 -29.09 16.15 -11.83
N LEU A 239 -27.87 15.97 -12.37
CA LEU A 239 -27.42 16.69 -13.57
C LEU A 239 -28.21 16.28 -14.81
N GLN A 240 -28.50 14.99 -14.97
CA GLN A 240 -29.34 14.50 -16.07
C GLN A 240 -30.76 15.07 -15.99
N GLU A 241 -31.36 15.07 -14.80
CA GLU A 241 -32.70 15.65 -14.58
C GLU A 241 -32.74 17.15 -14.91
N ALA A 242 -31.68 17.90 -14.55
CA ALA A 242 -31.57 19.31 -14.86
C ALA A 242 -31.41 19.56 -16.38
N ASP A 243 -30.64 18.73 -17.07
CA ASP A 243 -30.46 18.79 -18.53
C ASP A 243 -31.77 18.49 -19.27
N ASP A 244 -32.48 17.43 -18.85
CA ASP A 244 -33.79 17.06 -19.39
C ASP A 244 -34.82 18.18 -19.19
N ALA A 245 -34.82 18.83 -18.01
CA ALA A 245 -35.69 19.96 -17.71
C ALA A 245 -35.38 21.18 -18.59
N LEU A 246 -34.09 21.45 -18.85
CA LEU A 246 -33.66 22.53 -19.75
C LEU A 246 -34.12 22.27 -21.19
N MET A 247 -34.02 21.03 -21.66
CA MET A 247 -34.47 20.63 -23.00
C MET A 247 -36.00 20.72 -23.18
N MET A 248 -36.77 20.57 -22.10
CA MET A 248 -38.23 20.75 -22.14
C MET A 248 -38.67 22.22 -22.20
N LEU A 249 -37.89 23.15 -21.63
CA LEU A 249 -38.15 24.59 -21.71
C LEU A 249 -37.89 25.18 -23.11
N VAL A 250 -37.01 24.55 -23.89
CA VAL A 250 -36.66 24.99 -25.26
C VAL A 250 -37.67 24.49 -26.30
N ARG A 251 -38.66 23.66 -25.92
CA ARG A 251 -39.74 23.33 -26.86
C ARG A 251 -40.43 24.63 -27.26
N PRO A 252 -40.34 25.06 -28.53
CA PRO A 252 -41.03 26.24 -28.97
C PRO A 252 -42.48 25.99 -28.63
N GLN A 253 -43.08 26.89 -27.85
CA GLN A 253 -44.53 26.91 -27.71
C GLN A 253 -45.02 27.09 -29.13
N GLY A 254 -45.40 25.97 -29.75
CA GLY A 254 -46.01 25.92 -31.06
C GLY A 254 -47.17 26.86 -30.93
N LYS A 255 -47.01 28.04 -31.51
CA LYS A 255 -48.02 29.05 -31.63
C LYS A 255 -49.13 28.33 -32.36
N THR A 256 -50.11 27.82 -31.62
CA THR A 256 -51.38 27.37 -32.15
C THR A 256 -51.97 28.63 -32.71
N GLU A 257 -51.63 28.94 -33.96
CA GLU A 257 -52.34 29.94 -34.72
C GLU A 257 -53.79 29.46 -34.72
N PRO A 258 -54.72 30.25 -34.17
CA PRO A 258 -56.12 29.94 -34.28
C PRO A 258 -56.40 29.87 -35.77
N MET A 259 -56.77 28.67 -36.22
CA MET A 259 -57.34 28.45 -37.53
C MET A 259 -58.60 29.31 -37.55
N GLU A 260 -58.48 30.52 -38.11
CA GLU A 260 -59.64 31.38 -38.36
C GLU A 260 -60.53 30.58 -39.30
N ASP A 261 -61.65 30.11 -38.76
CA ASP A 261 -62.74 29.54 -39.53
C ASP A 261 -63.18 30.62 -40.53
N GLU A 262 -62.78 30.47 -41.79
CA GLU A 262 -63.38 31.22 -42.90
C GLU A 262 -64.85 30.76 -43.02
N ASP A 263 -65.73 31.50 -42.32
CA ASP A 263 -67.12 31.66 -42.69
C ASP A 263 -67.16 32.29 -44.08
N GLY A 264 -67.26 31.46 -45.11
CA GLY A 264 -67.65 31.86 -46.45
C GLY A 264 -69.17 31.77 -46.61
N PRO A 265 -69.89 32.90 -46.70
CA PRO A 265 -71.14 32.93 -47.45
C PRO A 265 -70.81 33.18 -48.93
N ASP A 266 -71.48 32.49 -49.85
CA ASP A 266 -72.22 33.14 -50.94
C ASP A 266 -72.78 32.12 -51.94
N ASP A 267 -74.01 32.44 -52.36
CA ASP A 267 -74.92 31.89 -53.38
C ASP A 267 -75.65 30.55 -53.16
#